data_AF-M5RJC9-F1
#
_entry.id   AF-M5RJC9-F1
#
_cell.length_a   1.000
_cell.length_b   1.000
_cell.length_c   1.000
_cell.angle_alpha   90.00
_cell.angle_beta   90.00
_cell.angle_gamma   90.00
#
_symmetry.space_group_name_H-M   'P 1'
#
loop_
_entity.id
_entity.type
_entity.pdbx_description
1 polymer ?
#
loop_
_entity_poly.entity_id
_entity_poly.type
_entity_poly.pdbx_seq_one_letter_code
_entity_poly.pdbx_strand_id
1 'polypeptide(L)'
;MGTAIEASSMAALGPALSKANRWMVLLCFPHHLYWSVAMSRFGQFAIATCLAFTMTSSMFCHGQDVAIFKIEEDWEMVLNEPDAINHSPQVTFFTTPTDEPSRYFQLQLNHAVDTQFSGGGFHVAAVENDQIIDQARSETRAALSSDGDHVRWTSILATVEGQTLFAIKNGHASQWGDFGGPDFLVRMNSDASLGLSQYHPQKSLDAVDIGFGANRVASITLLEVRVFYVDGSVVPVPVNRQP
;
A
#
# COMPACT_ATOMS: atom_id res chain seq x y z
N MET A 1 -16.54 28.33 -55.71
CA MET A 1 -18.00 28.31 -55.45
C MET A 1 -18.30 27.00 -54.73
N GLY A 2 -18.61 26.88 -53.44
CA GLY A 2 -18.66 27.74 -52.25
C GLY A 2 -18.53 26.77 -51.04
N THR A 3 -17.77 27.12 -49.98
CA THR A 3 -18.27 27.65 -48.68
C THR A 3 -19.31 26.75 -47.98
N ALA A 4 -19.25 26.40 -46.70
CA ALA A 4 -18.38 26.75 -45.58
C ALA A 4 -18.59 25.72 -44.45
N ILE A 5 -17.60 25.68 -43.56
CA ILE A 5 -17.58 25.04 -42.25
C ILE A 5 -18.57 25.76 -41.32
N GLU A 6 -19.38 25.02 -40.55
CA GLU A 6 -20.09 25.58 -39.41
C GLU A 6 -19.88 24.70 -38.17
N ALA A 7 -19.27 25.33 -37.16
CA ALA A 7 -19.07 24.83 -35.81
C ALA A 7 -19.96 25.62 -34.85
N SER A 8 -20.57 24.94 -33.88
CA SER A 8 -21.14 25.48 -32.63
C SER A 8 -21.46 24.24 -31.75
N SER A 9 -20.83 23.93 -30.62
CA SER A 9 -20.45 24.67 -29.40
C SER A 9 -21.64 25.10 -28.51
N MET A 10 -21.50 24.78 -27.22
CA MET A 10 -22.35 25.11 -26.04
C MET A 10 -23.56 24.18 -25.80
N ALA A 11 -23.88 23.65 -24.61
CA ALA A 11 -23.30 23.77 -23.27
C ALA A 11 -23.84 22.61 -22.40
N ALA A 12 -23.00 22.00 -21.56
CA ALA A 12 -23.45 21.19 -20.43
C ALA A 12 -22.45 21.34 -19.28
N LEU A 13 -22.58 22.46 -18.55
CA LEU A 13 -21.94 22.65 -17.25
C LEU A 13 -22.83 21.97 -16.19
N GLY A 14 -22.48 20.74 -15.82
CA GLY A 14 -22.98 20.08 -14.62
C GLY A 14 -22.02 20.36 -13.45
N PRO A 15 -22.50 20.64 -12.23
CA PRO A 15 -21.63 20.96 -11.10
C PRO A 15 -20.92 19.69 -10.60
N ALA A 16 -19.58 19.71 -10.67
CA ALA A 16 -18.71 18.79 -9.97
C ALA A 16 -18.84 19.02 -8.46
N LEU A 17 -19.57 18.12 -7.78
CA LEU A 17 -19.61 18.03 -6.33
C LEU A 17 -18.27 17.47 -5.83
N SER A 18 -17.40 18.40 -5.44
CA SER A 18 -16.20 18.19 -4.64
C SER A 18 -16.51 17.36 -3.38
N LYS A 19 -16.19 16.07 -3.42
CA LYS A 19 -16.03 15.21 -2.22
C LYS A 19 -14.59 15.29 -1.74
N ALA A 20 -14.20 16.46 -1.25
CA ALA A 20 -12.97 16.63 -0.50
C ALA A 20 -13.33 17.08 0.92
N ASN A 21 -12.64 16.52 1.90
CA ASN A 21 -12.65 16.87 3.33
C ASN A 21 -13.84 16.35 4.15
N ARG A 22 -13.74 15.08 4.55
CA ARG A 22 -14.51 14.54 5.68
C ARG A 22 -13.67 13.66 6.60
N TRP A 23 -12.49 14.13 6.99
CA TRP A 23 -11.72 13.54 8.10
C TRP A 23 -11.00 14.65 8.87
N MET A 24 -11.75 15.44 9.64
CA MET A 24 -11.17 16.20 10.75
C MET A 24 -12.24 16.63 11.74
N VAL A 25 -11.97 16.35 13.01
CA VAL A 25 -12.59 16.92 14.23
C VAL A 25 -14.01 16.44 14.57
N LEU A 26 -14.12 15.51 15.52
CA LEU A 26 -14.96 15.67 16.72
C LEU A 26 -14.71 14.50 17.70
N LEU A 27 -13.77 14.67 18.63
CA LEU A 27 -13.84 13.97 19.92
C LEU A 27 -13.92 15.05 21.00
N CYS A 28 -15.15 15.44 21.30
CA CYS A 28 -15.50 16.19 22.50
C CYS A 28 -15.30 15.26 23.70
N PHE A 29 -14.36 15.61 24.57
CA PHE A 29 -14.27 15.09 25.93
C PHE A 29 -15.44 15.63 26.77
N PRO A 30 -16.23 14.80 27.47
CA PRO A 30 -17.01 15.27 28.59
C PRO A 30 -16.12 15.32 29.84
N HIS A 31 -15.88 16.54 30.30
CA HIS A 31 -15.63 16.83 31.72
C HIS A 31 -16.84 16.40 32.56
N HIS A 32 -16.57 16.11 33.84
CA HIS A 32 -17.48 15.84 34.98
C HIS A 32 -17.64 14.37 35.37
N LEU A 33 -17.00 13.96 36.48
CA LEU A 33 -17.65 13.96 37.79
C LEU A 33 -16.65 13.67 38.92
N TYR A 34 -16.64 14.61 39.86
CA TYR A 34 -16.04 14.51 41.19
C TYR A 34 -16.60 13.32 41.96
N TRP A 35 -15.73 12.54 42.60
CA TRP A 35 -16.06 11.82 43.82
C TRP A 35 -14.94 12.02 44.85
N SER A 36 -15.28 12.78 45.89
CA SER A 36 -14.57 12.85 47.16
C SER A 36 -14.79 11.54 47.93
N VAL A 37 -13.71 10.92 48.42
CA VAL A 37 -13.77 10.17 49.68
C VAL A 37 -12.48 10.46 50.45
N ALA A 38 -12.62 11.24 51.52
CA ALA A 38 -11.67 11.32 52.60
C ALA A 38 -11.93 10.13 53.55
N MET A 39 -10.89 9.36 53.89
CA MET A 39 -10.84 8.53 55.09
C MET A 39 -9.35 8.26 55.37
N SER A 40 -8.78 8.87 56.40
CA SER A 40 -8.78 8.40 57.80
C SER A 40 -7.51 7.60 58.08
N ARG A 41 -6.59 8.28 58.76
CA ARG A 41 -5.40 7.73 59.41
C ARG A 41 -5.80 6.65 60.40
N PHE A 42 -5.22 5.45 60.32
CA PHE A 42 -5.12 4.55 61.48
C PHE A 42 -3.89 3.65 61.38
N GLY A 43 -3.11 3.66 62.46
CA GLY A 43 -2.43 2.46 62.97
C GLY A 43 -1.11 2.07 62.32
N GLN A 44 -0.03 2.70 62.76
CA GLN A 44 1.27 2.01 62.82
C GLN A 44 1.16 0.86 63.83
N PHE A 45 1.33 -0.38 63.37
CA PHE A 45 1.64 -1.53 64.23
C PHE A 45 2.81 -2.32 63.65
N ALA A 46 3.53 -2.91 64.59
CA ALA A 46 4.93 -3.29 64.52
C ALA A 46 5.18 -4.66 63.86
N ILE A 47 6.35 -4.72 63.20
CA ILE A 47 7.37 -5.79 63.21
C ILE A 47 6.86 -7.23 63.26
N ALA A 48 6.98 -7.93 62.13
CA ALA A 48 7.22 -9.37 62.10
C ALA A 48 8.23 -9.71 61.00
N THR A 49 9.39 -10.17 61.45
CA THR A 49 10.54 -10.64 60.67
C THR A 49 10.15 -11.80 59.76
N CYS A 50 9.91 -11.52 58.47
CA CYS A 50 9.85 -12.56 57.43
C CYS A 50 11.23 -12.67 56.79
N LEU A 51 11.84 -13.86 56.90
CA LEU A 51 12.95 -14.29 56.05
C LEU A 51 12.55 -14.03 54.59
N ALA A 52 13.15 -13.01 53.98
CA ALA A 52 12.98 -12.73 52.57
C ALA A 52 13.75 -13.78 51.77
N PHE A 53 13.08 -14.89 51.48
CA PHE A 53 13.46 -15.77 50.39
C PHE A 53 13.31 -14.94 49.12
N THR A 54 14.38 -14.30 48.67
CA THR A 54 14.43 -13.62 47.37
C THR A 54 14.32 -14.71 46.31
N MET A 55 13.10 -15.15 46.03
CA MET A 55 12.77 -15.80 44.79
C MET A 55 13.07 -14.78 43.70
N THR A 56 14.26 -14.89 43.12
CA THR A 56 14.57 -14.38 41.79
C THR A 56 13.62 -15.09 40.84
N SER A 57 12.40 -14.56 40.76
CA SER A 57 11.49 -14.81 39.67
C SER A 57 12.17 -14.24 38.44
N SER A 58 12.93 -15.08 37.75
CA SER A 58 13.36 -14.82 36.38
C SER A 58 12.08 -14.71 35.56
N MET A 59 11.47 -13.52 35.55
CA MET A 59 10.44 -13.21 34.58
C MET A 59 11.17 -13.28 33.25
N PHE A 60 10.94 -14.37 32.53
CA PHE A 60 11.21 -14.41 31.10
C PHE A 60 10.35 -13.29 30.51
N CYS A 61 10.97 -12.14 30.29
CA CYS A 61 10.44 -11.13 29.40
C CYS A 61 10.44 -11.79 28.02
N HIS A 62 9.33 -12.48 27.70
CA HIS A 62 9.00 -12.71 26.32
C HIS A 62 8.78 -11.33 25.74
N GLY A 63 9.77 -10.83 25.00
CA GLY A 63 9.56 -9.68 24.14
C GLY A 63 8.38 -10.04 23.25
N GLN A 64 7.22 -9.42 23.50
CA GLN A 64 6.14 -9.51 22.54
C GLN A 64 6.65 -8.85 21.28
N ASP A 65 6.81 -9.62 20.21
CA ASP A 65 7.11 -9.07 18.91
C ASP A 65 6.03 -8.03 18.59
N VAL A 66 6.46 -6.79 18.39
CA VAL A 66 5.54 -5.71 18.04
C VAL A 66 4.98 -6.04 16.66
N ALA A 67 3.65 -6.08 16.53
CA ALA A 67 3.00 -6.45 15.28
C ALA A 67 3.28 -5.42 14.17
N ILE A 68 3.58 -5.91 12.97
CA ILE A 68 3.67 -5.09 11.76
C ILE A 68 2.26 -4.87 11.22
N PHE A 69 1.87 -3.60 11.02
CA PHE A 69 0.53 -3.26 10.48
C PHE A 69 0.59 -2.64 9.08
N LYS A 70 1.75 -2.15 8.64
CA LYS A 70 1.92 -1.56 7.32
C LYS A 70 3.34 -1.73 6.80
N ILE A 71 3.46 -1.93 5.51
CA ILE A 71 4.70 -1.95 4.74
C ILE A 71 4.54 -0.97 3.58
N GLU A 72 5.62 -0.26 3.26
CA GLU A 72 5.72 0.56 2.06
C GLU A 72 6.94 0.16 1.25
N GLU A 73 6.78 -0.01 -0.06
CA GLU A 73 7.84 -0.28 -1.02
C GLU A 73 7.91 0.85 -2.04
N ASP A 74 9.05 1.54 -2.14
CA ASP A 74 9.27 2.57 -3.15
C ASP A 74 9.96 1.97 -4.38
N TRP A 75 9.34 2.13 -5.54
CA TRP A 75 9.79 1.54 -6.80
C TRP A 75 10.15 2.59 -7.84
N GLU A 76 11.08 2.24 -8.72
CA GLU A 76 11.39 2.97 -9.94
C GLU A 76 11.52 2.00 -11.12
N MET A 77 10.90 2.34 -12.23
CA MET A 77 11.10 1.71 -13.53
C MET A 77 11.57 2.76 -14.54
N VAL A 78 12.65 2.47 -15.25
CA VAL A 78 13.19 3.34 -16.30
C VAL A 78 12.88 2.73 -17.66
N LEU A 79 12.23 3.50 -18.53
CA LEU A 79 11.84 3.06 -19.87
C LEU A 79 12.98 3.22 -20.88
N ASN A 80 13.00 2.35 -21.89
CA ASN A 80 13.94 2.34 -23.00
C ASN A 80 13.18 2.19 -24.33
N GLU A 81 13.00 3.25 -25.10
CA GLU A 81 12.30 3.26 -26.38
C GLU A 81 10.91 2.57 -26.35
N PRO A 82 9.98 2.94 -25.44
CA PRO A 82 8.68 2.30 -25.35
C PRO A 82 7.88 2.41 -26.65
N ASP A 83 7.05 1.41 -26.93
CA ASP A 83 6.21 1.36 -28.13
C ASP A 83 4.74 1.56 -27.76
N ALA A 84 4.28 2.79 -27.93
CA ALA A 84 2.92 3.19 -27.60
C ALA A 84 1.85 2.50 -28.46
N ILE A 85 2.18 2.13 -29.70
CA ILE A 85 1.24 1.48 -30.63
C ILE A 85 0.95 0.06 -30.15
N ASN A 86 1.98 -0.62 -29.65
CA ASN A 86 1.90 -1.99 -29.15
C ASN A 86 1.72 -2.07 -27.61
N HIS A 87 1.57 -0.94 -26.92
CA HIS A 87 1.48 -0.86 -25.46
C HIS A 87 2.64 -1.59 -24.76
N SER A 88 3.87 -1.32 -25.20
CA SER A 88 5.09 -1.97 -24.72
C SER A 88 5.98 -0.96 -23.96
N PRO A 89 6.52 -1.30 -22.78
CA PRO A 89 6.48 -2.60 -22.10
C PRO A 89 5.16 -2.86 -21.37
N GLN A 90 4.87 -4.12 -21.07
CA GLN A 90 3.80 -4.55 -20.17
C GLN A 90 4.44 -5.23 -18.97
N VAL A 91 4.28 -4.65 -17.79
CA VAL A 91 4.99 -5.07 -16.57
C VAL A 91 3.99 -5.38 -15.48
N THR A 92 4.21 -6.49 -14.78
CA THR A 92 3.41 -6.92 -13.64
C THR A 92 4.29 -7.08 -12.41
N PHE A 93 3.84 -6.51 -11.30
CA PHE A 93 4.44 -6.68 -9.98
C PHE A 93 3.48 -7.50 -9.12
N PHE A 94 4.00 -8.50 -8.44
CA PHE A 94 3.24 -9.29 -7.49
C PHE A 94 3.76 -9.03 -6.07
N THR A 95 2.85 -8.83 -5.13
CA THR A 95 3.16 -8.63 -3.71
C THR A 95 2.39 -9.63 -2.88
N THR A 96 3.08 -10.52 -2.17
CA THR A 96 2.47 -11.51 -1.28
C THR A 96 2.56 -11.03 0.18
N PRO A 97 1.42 -10.94 0.90
CA PRO A 97 1.45 -10.52 2.30
C PRO A 97 2.00 -11.58 3.26
N THR A 98 1.94 -12.85 2.85
CA THR A 98 2.33 -14.02 3.65
C THR A 98 3.16 -14.98 2.80
N ASP A 99 3.51 -16.15 3.35
CA ASP A 99 4.17 -17.23 2.60
C ASP A 99 3.23 -18.01 1.67
N GLU A 100 1.93 -17.73 1.68
CA GLU A 100 0.92 -18.45 0.90
C GLU A 100 0.86 -17.92 -0.56
N PRO A 101 1.28 -18.70 -1.57
CA PRO A 101 1.35 -18.24 -2.95
C PRO A 101 -0.02 -18.05 -3.60
N SER A 102 -1.08 -18.67 -3.09
CA SER A 102 -2.44 -18.51 -3.62
C SER A 102 -3.06 -17.14 -3.32
N ARG A 103 -2.40 -16.29 -2.51
CA ARG A 103 -2.90 -14.99 -2.06
C ARG A 103 -1.90 -13.91 -2.35
N TYR A 104 -2.22 -13.02 -3.29
CA TYR A 104 -1.31 -11.98 -3.71
C TYR A 104 -2.05 -10.74 -4.19
N PHE A 105 -1.35 -9.62 -4.15
CA PHE A 105 -1.74 -8.40 -4.85
C PHE A 105 -0.94 -8.28 -6.13
N GLN A 106 -1.56 -7.65 -7.11
CA GLN A 106 -0.99 -7.46 -8.42
C GLN A 106 -1.08 -5.99 -8.80
N LEU A 107 0.02 -5.43 -9.32
CA LEU A 107 0.05 -4.15 -10.04
C LEU A 107 0.47 -4.44 -11.48
N GLN A 108 -0.39 -4.12 -12.44
CA GLN A 108 -0.07 -4.17 -13.87
C GLN A 108 0.12 -2.76 -14.38
N LEU A 109 1.24 -2.51 -15.06
CA LEU A 109 1.56 -1.26 -15.73
C LEU A 109 1.47 -1.45 -17.24
N ASN A 110 0.84 -0.46 -17.90
CA ASN A 110 0.67 -0.36 -19.34
C ASN A 110 -0.11 -1.54 -19.97
N HIS A 111 -0.76 -2.34 -19.13
CA HIS A 111 -1.50 -3.53 -19.49
C HIS A 111 -2.71 -3.69 -18.58
N ALA A 112 -3.85 -4.08 -19.15
CA ALA A 112 -4.97 -4.60 -18.39
C ALA A 112 -5.51 -5.83 -19.10
N VAL A 113 -5.43 -6.97 -18.42
CA VAL A 113 -6.11 -8.19 -18.84
C VAL A 113 -7.55 -8.09 -18.35
N ASP A 114 -8.43 -7.67 -19.24
CA ASP A 114 -9.87 -7.96 -19.13
C ASP A 114 -10.26 -8.80 -20.36
N THR A 115 -11.49 -9.31 -20.37
CA THR A 115 -12.15 -9.98 -21.51
C THR A 115 -12.00 -9.22 -22.84
N GLN A 116 -11.74 -7.92 -22.78
CA GLN A 116 -11.26 -7.11 -23.88
C GLN A 116 -9.92 -6.47 -23.48
N PHE A 117 -8.83 -6.84 -24.16
CA PHE A 117 -7.54 -6.20 -23.98
C PHE A 117 -7.69 -4.68 -24.01
N SER A 118 -7.10 -4.02 -23.03
CA SER A 118 -7.10 -2.58 -22.96
C SER A 118 -5.74 -2.11 -22.44
N GLY A 119 -4.88 -1.70 -23.36
CA GLY A 119 -3.54 -1.25 -23.03
C GLY A 119 -3.51 0.13 -22.37
N GLY A 120 -2.34 0.46 -21.79
CA GLY A 120 -2.12 1.74 -21.13
C GLY A 120 -2.68 1.86 -19.71
N GLY A 121 -2.25 2.91 -19.02
CA GLY A 121 -2.56 3.13 -17.60
C GLY A 121 -2.05 2.01 -16.69
N PHE A 122 -2.68 1.86 -15.53
CA PHE A 122 -2.37 0.79 -14.59
C PHE A 122 -3.62 0.15 -14.00
N HIS A 123 -3.44 -1.06 -13.48
CA HIS A 123 -4.47 -1.87 -12.87
C HIS A 123 -3.93 -2.50 -11.59
N VAL A 124 -4.73 -2.54 -10.53
CA VAL A 124 -4.41 -3.24 -9.30
C VAL A 124 -5.48 -4.27 -8.98
N ALA A 125 -5.06 -5.42 -8.47
CA ALA A 125 -5.98 -6.49 -8.10
C ALA A 125 -5.54 -7.19 -6.81
N ALA A 126 -6.50 -7.65 -6.03
CA ALA A 126 -6.34 -8.60 -4.95
C ALA A 126 -6.82 -9.97 -5.45
N VAL A 127 -5.93 -10.97 -5.42
CA VAL A 127 -6.18 -12.31 -5.95
C VAL A 127 -6.08 -13.34 -4.83
N GLU A 128 -7.04 -14.26 -4.79
CA GLU A 128 -7.08 -15.38 -3.87
C GLU A 128 -7.55 -16.64 -4.62
N ASN A 129 -6.77 -17.72 -4.58
CA ASN A 129 -7.06 -18.98 -5.28
C ASN A 129 -7.38 -18.78 -6.77
N ASP A 130 -6.53 -18.00 -7.46
CA ASP A 130 -6.69 -17.63 -8.88
C ASP A 130 -7.98 -16.83 -9.20
N GLN A 131 -8.67 -16.31 -8.19
CA GLN A 131 -9.86 -15.47 -8.36
C GLN A 131 -9.56 -14.02 -7.94
N ILE A 132 -9.92 -13.07 -8.80
CA ILE A 132 -9.88 -11.65 -8.46
C ILE A 132 -11.02 -11.36 -7.49
N ILE A 133 -10.67 -11.01 -6.24
CA ILE A 133 -11.63 -10.70 -5.18
C ILE A 133 -11.98 -9.21 -5.18
N ASP A 134 -11.00 -8.36 -5.51
CA ASP A 134 -11.15 -6.91 -5.58
C ASP A 134 -10.17 -6.35 -6.62
N GLN A 135 -10.54 -5.26 -7.30
CA GLN A 135 -9.71 -4.64 -8.31
C GLN A 135 -10.05 -3.17 -8.54
N ALA A 136 -9.04 -2.40 -8.94
CA ALA A 136 -9.21 -1.02 -9.34
C ALA A 136 -8.33 -0.70 -10.53
N ARG A 137 -8.79 0.23 -11.38
CA ARG A 137 -8.12 0.54 -12.64
C ARG A 137 -8.04 2.04 -12.82
N SER A 138 -6.89 2.54 -13.30
CA SER A 138 -6.68 3.96 -13.60
C SER A 138 -7.74 4.51 -14.54
N GLU A 139 -8.03 5.81 -14.47
CA GLU A 139 -8.86 6.46 -15.49
C GLU A 139 -8.08 6.67 -16.80
N THR A 140 -6.80 7.02 -16.68
CA THR A 140 -5.92 7.12 -17.84
C THR A 140 -5.76 5.77 -18.54
N ARG A 141 -5.81 5.81 -19.87
CA ARG A 141 -5.54 4.68 -20.79
C ARG A 141 -4.36 4.99 -21.70
N ALA A 142 -3.60 6.04 -21.38
CA ALA A 142 -2.44 6.42 -22.18
C ALA A 142 -1.38 5.30 -22.10
N ALA A 143 -0.89 4.86 -23.27
CA ALA A 143 0.24 3.95 -23.34
C ALA A 143 1.52 4.67 -22.94
N LEU A 144 2.46 4.00 -22.28
CA LEU A 144 3.80 4.55 -22.07
C LEU A 144 4.48 4.79 -23.43
N SER A 145 5.03 5.98 -23.63
CA SER A 145 5.57 6.41 -24.93
C SER A 145 6.81 7.30 -24.85
N SER A 146 7.24 7.68 -23.64
CA SER A 146 8.39 8.56 -23.43
C SER A 146 9.66 7.74 -23.16
N ASP A 147 10.63 7.85 -24.07
CA ASP A 147 11.96 7.24 -23.89
C ASP A 147 12.70 7.88 -22.70
N GLY A 148 13.39 7.06 -21.91
CA GLY A 148 14.07 7.50 -20.69
C GLY A 148 13.16 7.96 -19.55
N ASP A 149 11.85 7.73 -19.62
CA ASP A 149 10.92 8.10 -18.53
C ASP A 149 11.21 7.29 -17.26
N HIS A 150 11.11 7.97 -16.12
CA HIS A 150 11.26 7.40 -14.78
C HIS A 150 9.88 7.27 -14.14
N VAL A 151 9.30 6.08 -14.24
CA VAL A 151 8.03 5.75 -13.59
C VAL A 151 8.32 5.38 -12.14
N ARG A 152 7.86 6.19 -11.18
CA ARG A 152 8.08 5.99 -9.74
C ARG A 152 6.76 5.83 -9.01
N TRP A 153 6.70 5.00 -7.97
CA TRP A 153 5.52 4.87 -7.11
C TRP A 153 5.87 4.24 -5.77
N THR A 154 4.95 4.33 -4.81
CA THR A 154 5.00 3.56 -3.57
C THR A 154 3.86 2.55 -3.54
N SER A 155 4.19 1.26 -3.43
CA SER A 155 3.23 0.21 -3.07
C SER A 155 3.04 0.20 -1.56
N ILE A 156 1.79 0.14 -1.10
CA ILE A 156 1.45 0.06 0.33
C ILE A 156 0.74 -1.26 0.56
N LEU A 157 1.21 -2.01 1.56
CA LEU A 157 0.53 -3.18 2.09
C LEU A 157 0.17 -2.90 3.55
N ALA A 158 -1.08 -3.11 3.97
CA ALA A 158 -1.50 -2.85 5.34
C ALA A 158 -2.49 -3.90 5.85
N THR A 159 -2.57 -4.04 7.18
CA THR A 159 -3.61 -4.85 7.83
C THR A 159 -4.46 -3.95 8.73
N VAL A 160 -5.75 -3.84 8.45
CA VAL A 160 -6.71 -3.03 9.21
C VAL A 160 -8.00 -3.82 9.36
N GLU A 161 -8.52 -3.92 10.60
CA GLU A 161 -9.82 -4.55 10.89
C GLU A 161 -10.00 -5.96 10.30
N GLY A 162 -8.92 -6.76 10.29
CA GLY A 162 -8.95 -8.12 9.75
C GLY A 162 -8.96 -8.20 8.22
N GLN A 163 -8.68 -7.10 7.52
CA GLN A 163 -8.46 -7.07 6.08
C GLN A 163 -6.99 -6.78 5.78
N THR A 164 -6.46 -7.40 4.72
CA THR A 164 -5.20 -7.00 4.11
C THR A 164 -5.52 -6.09 2.94
N LEU A 165 -4.91 -4.90 2.92
CA LEU A 165 -5.16 -3.85 1.95
C LEU A 165 -3.90 -3.61 1.13
N PHE A 166 -4.08 -3.33 -0.16
CA PHE A 166 -3.02 -2.92 -1.06
C PHE A 166 -3.42 -1.64 -1.80
N ALA A 167 -2.49 -0.71 -1.95
CA ALA A 167 -2.71 0.52 -2.69
C ALA A 167 -1.43 1.05 -3.30
N ILE A 168 -1.58 1.88 -4.33
CA ILE A 168 -0.48 2.67 -4.91
C ILE A 168 -0.62 4.12 -4.46
N LYS A 169 0.46 4.73 -3.99
CA LYS A 169 0.52 6.17 -3.70
C LYS A 169 1.75 6.80 -4.35
N ASN A 170 1.75 8.14 -4.44
CA ASN A 170 2.89 8.93 -4.91
C ASN A 170 3.42 8.43 -6.28
N GLY A 171 2.54 7.91 -7.12
CA GLY A 171 2.88 7.49 -8.46
C GLY A 171 3.20 8.72 -9.30
N HIS A 172 4.26 8.67 -10.10
CA HIS A 172 4.58 9.71 -11.06
C HIS A 172 5.24 9.11 -12.30
N ALA A 173 4.80 9.56 -13.48
CA ALA A 173 5.47 9.32 -14.76
C ALA A 173 5.34 10.59 -15.61
N SER A 174 6.31 10.85 -16.48
CA SER A 174 6.30 12.09 -17.30
C SER A 174 5.04 12.20 -18.16
N GLN A 175 4.51 11.06 -18.62
CA GLN A 175 3.32 11.02 -19.48
C GLN A 175 2.00 10.90 -18.72
N TRP A 176 1.96 10.17 -17.61
CA TRP A 176 0.72 9.98 -16.85
C TRP A 176 0.50 11.08 -15.81
N GLY A 177 1.53 11.86 -15.50
CA GLY A 177 1.52 12.76 -14.35
C GLY A 177 1.50 11.98 -13.05
N ASP A 178 0.86 12.56 -12.04
CA ASP A 178 0.69 11.90 -10.75
C ASP A 178 -0.41 10.82 -10.81
N PHE A 179 -0.16 9.68 -10.19
CA PHE A 179 -1.09 8.56 -10.15
C PHE A 179 -1.08 7.81 -8.82
N GLY A 180 -2.04 6.91 -8.63
CA GLY A 180 -2.33 6.29 -7.34
C GLY A 180 -3.32 7.12 -6.52
N GLY A 181 -3.47 6.78 -5.24
CA GLY A 181 -4.45 7.38 -4.34
C GLY A 181 -5.48 6.39 -3.80
N PRO A 182 -6.45 6.88 -3.01
CA PRO A 182 -7.40 6.02 -2.29
C PRO A 182 -8.35 5.24 -3.22
N ASP A 183 -8.54 5.69 -4.45
CA ASP A 183 -9.40 5.03 -5.43
C ASP A 183 -8.79 3.72 -5.97
N PHE A 184 -7.50 3.48 -5.73
CA PHE A 184 -6.77 2.28 -6.13
C PHE A 184 -6.45 1.37 -4.95
N LEU A 185 -7.28 1.43 -3.91
CA LEU A 185 -7.17 0.58 -2.74
C LEU A 185 -8.00 -0.69 -2.97
N VAL A 186 -7.31 -1.84 -2.99
CA VAL A 186 -7.92 -3.17 -3.10
C VAL A 186 -7.76 -3.94 -1.80
N ARG A 187 -8.68 -4.87 -1.55
CA ARG A 187 -8.77 -5.56 -0.26
C ARG A 187 -8.96 -7.06 -0.43
N MET A 188 -8.40 -7.81 0.51
CA MET A 188 -8.76 -9.21 0.74
C MET A 188 -8.92 -9.46 2.24
N ASN A 189 -9.62 -10.53 2.61
CA ASN A 189 -9.69 -10.95 4.00
C ASN A 189 -8.28 -11.28 4.50
N SER A 190 -7.98 -11.02 5.77
CA SER A 190 -6.68 -11.33 6.36
C SER A 190 -6.78 -12.57 7.22
N ASP A 191 -5.73 -13.38 7.24
CA ASP A 191 -5.52 -14.33 8.33
C ASP A 191 -5.00 -13.52 9.52
N ALA A 192 -5.94 -12.98 10.31
CA ALA A 192 -5.66 -12.04 11.38
C ALA A 192 -4.59 -12.50 12.39
N SER A 193 -4.32 -13.82 12.46
CA SER A 193 -3.29 -14.40 13.31
C SER A 193 -1.85 -14.19 12.81
N LEU A 194 -1.63 -13.97 11.51
CA LEU A 194 -0.29 -13.88 10.92
C LEU A 194 0.18 -12.43 10.71
N GLY A 195 -0.76 -11.51 10.47
CA GLY A 195 -0.43 -10.12 10.14
C GLY A 195 0.52 -10.02 8.94
N LEU A 196 1.43 -9.04 8.98
CA LEU A 196 2.47 -8.85 7.95
C LEU A 196 3.85 -9.37 8.42
N SER A 197 3.89 -10.24 9.43
CA SER A 197 5.14 -10.75 10.01
C SER A 197 5.94 -11.66 9.07
N GLN A 198 5.27 -12.24 8.07
CA GLN A 198 5.85 -13.15 7.07
C GLN A 198 6.24 -12.45 5.76
N TYR A 199 6.10 -11.13 5.69
CA TYR A 199 6.44 -10.39 4.48
C TYR A 199 7.96 -10.34 4.29
N HIS A 200 8.39 -10.54 3.04
CA HIS A 200 9.79 -10.52 2.64
C HIS A 200 9.98 -9.70 1.35
N PRO A 201 10.73 -8.58 1.36
CA PRO A 201 10.96 -7.74 0.19
C PRO A 201 11.54 -8.48 -1.02
N GLN A 202 12.37 -9.50 -0.77
CA GLN A 202 12.98 -10.30 -1.83
C GLN A 202 11.91 -10.99 -2.69
N LYS A 203 10.77 -11.38 -2.11
CA LYS A 203 9.68 -11.98 -2.89
C LYS A 203 9.06 -11.00 -3.88
N SER A 204 8.89 -9.74 -3.50
CA SER A 204 8.38 -8.71 -4.41
C SER A 204 9.36 -8.45 -5.55
N LEU A 205 10.68 -8.50 -5.29
CA LEU A 205 11.72 -8.40 -6.32
C LEU A 205 11.72 -9.62 -7.26
N ASP A 206 11.64 -10.83 -6.71
CA ASP A 206 11.63 -12.07 -7.48
C ASP A 206 10.33 -12.22 -8.29
N ALA A 207 9.27 -11.53 -7.87
CA ALA A 207 7.95 -11.57 -8.49
C ALA A 207 7.63 -10.30 -9.31
N VAL A 208 8.62 -9.82 -10.07
CA VAL A 208 8.41 -8.87 -11.16
C VAL A 208 8.46 -9.62 -12.48
N ASP A 209 7.43 -9.43 -13.30
CA ASP A 209 7.33 -10.05 -14.63
C ASP A 209 7.15 -8.99 -15.72
N ILE A 210 7.97 -9.07 -16.77
CA ILE A 210 7.81 -8.24 -17.97
C ILE A 210 7.23 -9.11 -19.08
N GLY A 211 5.91 -9.27 -19.06
CA GLY A 211 5.20 -10.17 -19.97
C GLY A 211 5.33 -9.78 -21.46
N PHE A 212 5.57 -8.49 -21.75
CA PHE A 212 5.83 -8.03 -23.12
C PHE A 212 6.78 -6.84 -23.15
N GLY A 213 7.73 -6.85 -24.09
CA GLY A 213 8.64 -5.71 -24.30
C GLY A 213 9.75 -5.56 -23.28
N ALA A 214 10.36 -6.65 -22.81
CA ALA A 214 11.46 -6.58 -21.84
C ALA A 214 12.64 -5.70 -22.31
N ASN A 215 12.94 -5.67 -23.61
CA ASN A 215 13.95 -4.77 -24.18
C ASN A 215 13.57 -3.29 -24.13
N ARG A 216 12.33 -2.98 -23.72
CA ARG A 216 11.80 -1.62 -23.54
C ARG A 216 11.88 -1.10 -22.10
N VAL A 217 12.46 -1.89 -21.20
CA VAL A 217 12.71 -1.52 -19.82
C VAL A 217 14.23 -1.48 -19.62
N ALA A 218 14.77 -0.31 -19.28
CA ALA A 218 16.19 -0.16 -18.97
C ALA A 218 16.51 -0.77 -17.60
N SER A 219 15.66 -0.52 -16.60
CA SER A 219 15.84 -1.05 -15.24
C SER A 219 14.54 -1.02 -14.45
N ILE A 220 14.40 -1.94 -13.49
CA ILE A 220 13.38 -1.92 -12.44
C ILE A 220 14.13 -2.02 -11.11
N THR A 221 13.85 -1.11 -10.18
CA THR A 221 14.57 -1.00 -8.92
C THR A 221 13.60 -0.83 -7.75
N LEU A 222 13.72 -1.69 -6.75
CA LEU A 222 13.14 -1.46 -5.42
C LEU A 222 14.09 -0.55 -4.63
N LEU A 223 13.70 0.71 -4.46
CA LEU A 223 14.54 1.75 -3.89
C LEU A 223 14.64 1.63 -2.36
N GLU A 224 13.50 1.49 -1.69
CA GLU A 224 13.41 1.44 -0.23
C GLU A 224 12.22 0.59 0.21
N VAL A 225 12.36 -0.11 1.35
CA VAL A 225 11.23 -0.71 2.05
C VAL A 225 11.18 -0.17 3.47
N ARG A 226 9.98 0.22 3.92
CA ARG A 226 9.71 0.72 5.27
C ARG A 226 8.64 -0.13 5.94
N VAL A 227 8.97 -0.66 7.12
CA VAL A 227 8.07 -1.45 7.96
C VAL A 227 7.55 -0.57 9.10
N PHE A 228 6.23 -0.54 9.28
CA PHE A 228 5.54 0.24 10.30
C PHE A 228 4.90 -0.70 11.32
N TYR A 229 5.23 -0.47 12.58
CA TYR A 229 4.82 -1.27 13.72
C TYR A 229 3.69 -0.60 14.51
N VAL A 230 2.87 -1.39 15.20
CA VAL A 230 1.71 -0.88 15.97
C VAL A 230 2.10 0.06 17.12
N ASP A 231 3.35 0.05 17.57
CA ASP A 231 3.89 0.99 18.55
C ASP A 231 4.28 2.36 17.96
N GLY A 232 4.12 2.52 16.64
CA GLY A 232 4.47 3.73 15.89
C GLY A 232 5.91 3.76 15.39
N SER A 233 6.73 2.75 15.69
CA SER A 233 8.08 2.67 15.15
C SER A 233 8.07 2.36 13.64
N VAL A 234 9.07 2.90 12.95
CA VAL A 234 9.28 2.70 11.52
C VAL A 234 10.71 2.25 11.30
N VAL A 235 10.88 1.11 10.64
CA VAL A 235 12.20 0.51 10.40
C VAL A 235 12.42 0.38 8.89
N PRO A 236 13.46 1.00 8.32
CA PRO A 236 13.86 0.73 6.95
C PRO A 236 14.45 -0.68 6.86
N VAL A 237 14.03 -1.44 5.86
CA VAL A 237 14.56 -2.78 5.58
C VAL A 237 15.60 -2.68 4.48
N PRO A 238 16.83 -3.20 4.69
CA PRO A 238 17.83 -3.26 3.65
C PRO A 238 17.31 -4.06 2.45
N VAL A 239 17.33 -3.41 1.28
CA VAL A 239 17.03 -4.07 0.00
C VAL A 239 18.37 -4.47 -0.60
N ASN A 240 18.59 -5.78 -0.78
CA ASN A 240 19.78 -6.27 -1.47
C ASN A 240 19.66 -5.89 -2.95
N ARG A 241 20.23 -4.74 -3.29
CA ARG A 241 20.47 -4.33 -4.67
C ARG A 241 21.63 -5.18 -5.19
N GLN A 242 21.36 -6.42 -5.60
CA GLN A 242 22.36 -7.11 -6.41
C GLN A 242 22.48 -6.32 -7.72
N PRO A 243 23.70 -5.87 -8.08
CA PRO A 243 23.94 -5.13 -9.32
C PRO A 243 23.73 -6.01 -10.56
#